data_AF-A0A933K5K7-F1
#
_entry.id   AF-A0A933K5K7-F1
#
_cell.length_a   1.000
_cell.length_b   1.000
_cell.length_c   1.000
_cell.angle_alpha   90.00
_cell.angle_beta   90.00
_cell.angle_gamma   90.00
#
_symmetry.space_group_name_H-M   'P 1'
#
loop_
_entity.id
_entity.type
_entity.pdbx_description
1 polymer ?
#
loop_
_entity_poly.entity_id
_entity_poly.type
_entity_poly.pdbx_seq_one_letter_code
_entity_poly.pdbx_strand_id
1 'polypeptide(L)' 'MPKQLLIQLSDDEADRLHQEAERLGVRDEDLARAVVTELLSDQDEEFRKAARYVLKKNAELYRRLG' A
#
# COMPACT_ATOMS: atom_id res chain seq x y z
N MET A 1 -16.48 1.68 15.06
CA MET A 1 -15.76 1.28 16.29
C MET A 1 -14.30 1.06 15.93
N PRO A 2 -13.33 1.78 16.52
CA PRO A 2 -11.92 1.46 16.31
C PRO A 2 -11.63 0.06 16.84
N LYS A 3 -10.82 -0.72 16.10
CA LYS A 3 -10.32 -2.04 16.50
C LYS A 3 -8.85 -1.91 16.85
N GLN A 4 -8.40 -2.61 17.89
CA GLN A 4 -7.00 -2.69 18.29
C GLN A 4 -6.46 -4.08 18.00
N LEU A 5 -5.19 -4.16 17.60
CA LEU A 5 -4.48 -5.39 17.32
C LEU A 5 -3.17 -5.36 18.10
N LEU A 6 -2.87 -6.45 18.82
CA LEU A 6 -1.54 -6.69 19.39
C LEU A 6 -0.73 -7.47 18.36
N ILE A 7 0.43 -6.94 17.98
CA ILE A 7 1.35 -7.57 17.03
C ILE A 7 2.62 -7.92 17.81
N GLN A 8 3.03 -9.18 17.75
CA GLN A 8 4.34 -9.60 18.25
C GLN A 8 5.35 -9.41 17.13
N LEU A 9 6.42 -8.67 17.43
CA LEU A 9 7.56 -8.47 16.56
C LEU A 9 8.77 -9.16 17.19
N SER A 10 9.69 -9.63 16.36
CA SER A 10 11.04 -9.93 16.84
C SER A 10 11.74 -8.64 17.29
N ASP A 11 12.78 -8.77 18.14
CA ASP A 11 13.54 -7.62 18.62
C ASP A 11 14.10 -6.79 17.45
N ASP A 12 14.64 -7.44 16.41
CA ASP A 12 15.15 -6.79 15.21
C ASP A 12 14.09 -5.99 14.43
N GLU A 13 12.84 -6.50 14.37
CA GLU A 13 11.73 -5.83 13.69
C GLU A 13 11.23 -4.62 14.50
N ALA A 14 11.18 -4.75 15.83
CA ALA A 14 10.81 -3.67 16.72
C ALA A 14 11.84 -2.53 16.67
N ASP A 15 13.13 -2.86 16.71
CA ASP A 15 14.22 -1.88 16.63
C ASP A 15 14.19 -1.10 15.32
N ARG A 16 13.95 -1.77 14.20
CA ARG A 16 13.83 -1.11 12.89
C ARG A 16 12.61 -0.20 12.80
N LEU A 17 11.46 -0.65 13.32
CA LEU A 17 10.25 0.18 13.37
C LEU A 17 10.50 1.45 14.19
N HIS A 18 11.13 1.30 15.36
CA HIS A 18 11.44 2.41 16.24
C HIS A 18 12.41 3.42 15.60
N GLN A 19 13.48 2.93 14.97
CA GLN A 19 14.45 3.79 14.27
C GLN A 19 13.81 4.61 13.14
N GLU A 20 12.92 3.99 12.36
CA GLU A 20 12.21 4.70 11.28
C GLU A 20 11.17 5.69 11.82
N ALA A 21 10.49 5.34 12.92
CA ALA A 21 9.55 6.23 13.59
C ALA A 21 10.25 7.48 14.17
N GLU A 22 11.38 7.28 14.86
CA GLU A 22 12.23 8.35 15.39
C GLU A 22 12.75 9.26 14.26
N ARG A 23 13.23 8.68 13.16
CA ARG A 23 13.70 9.44 11.98
C ARG A 23 12.60 10.33 11.39
N LEU A 24 11.35 9.88 11.47
CA LEU A 24 10.18 10.60 10.98
C LEU A 24 9.52 11.49 12.05
N GLY A 25 9.98 11.45 13.30
CA GLY A 25 9.42 12.22 14.41
C GLY A 25 8.00 11.80 14.78
N VAL A 26 7.66 10.52 14.60
CA VAL A 26 6.33 9.95 14.90
C VAL A 26 6.45 8.80 15.90
N ARG A 27 5.33 8.32 16.43
CA ARG A 27 5.31 7.13 17.29
C ARG A 27 5.28 5.86 16.44
N ASP A 28 5.84 4.78 16.99
CA ASP A 28 5.88 3.46 16.36
C ASP A 28 4.49 3.00 15.87
N GLU A 29 3.44 3.20 16.67
CA GLU A 29 2.07 2.79 16.30
C GLU A 29 1.46 3.67 15.21
N ASP A 30 1.90 4.92 15.10
CA ASP A 30 1.44 5.82 14.05
C ASP A 30 2.10 5.46 12.71
N LEU A 31 3.38 5.11 12.72
CA LEU A 31 4.08 4.59 11.55
C LEU A 31 3.51 3.23 11.12
N ALA A 32 3.36 2.28 12.04
CA ALA A 32 2.79 0.97 11.74
C ALA A 32 1.37 1.07 11.16
N ARG A 33 0.53 1.95 11.72
CA ARG A 33 -0.81 2.21 11.19
C ARG A 33 -0.76 2.81 9.79
N ALA A 34 0.15 3.75 9.52
CA ALA A 34 0.28 4.36 8.20
C ALA A 34 0.68 3.33 7.15
N VAL A 35 1.66 2.47 7.45
CA VAL A 35 2.10 1.38 6.56
C VAL A 35 0.97 0.38 6.29
N VAL A 36 0.25 -0.05 7.31
CA VAL A 36 -0.91 -0.96 7.15
C VAL A 36 -2.01 -0.29 6.33
N THR A 37 -2.28 1.01 6.56
CA THR A 37 -3.29 1.76 5.80
C THR A 37 -2.91 1.87 4.33
N GLU A 38 -1.64 2.18 4.05
CA GLU A 38 -1.13 2.27 2.67
C GLU A 38 -1.19 0.92 1.97
N LEU A 39 -0.73 -0.14 2.62
CA LEU A 39 -0.78 -1.52 2.09
C LEU A 39 -2.21 -1.96 1.77
N LEU A 40 -3.18 -1.55 2.60
CA LEU A 40 -4.60 -1.85 2.41
C LEU A 40 -5.32 -0.83 1.55
N SER A 41 -4.65 0.23 1.09
CA SER A 41 -5.28 1.26 0.26
C SER A 41 -5.46 0.71 -1.16
N ASP A 42 -6.67 0.86 -1.70
CA ASP A 42 -7.09 0.40 -3.03
C ASP A 42 -6.44 1.18 -4.20
N GLN A 43 -5.28 1.81 -3.99
CA GLN A 43 -4.56 2.53 -5.04
C GLN A 43 -4.18 1.62 -6.23
N ASP A 44 -4.20 0.30 -6.02
CA ASP A 44 -4.03 -0.70 -7.05
C ASP A 44 -5.33 -0.97 -7.86
N GLU A 45 -6.53 -0.75 -7.31
CA GLU A 45 -7.77 -1.06 -8.04
C GLU A 45 -8.07 -0.02 -9.14
N GLU A 46 -7.92 1.27 -8.85
CA GLU A 46 -8.09 2.34 -9.84
C GLU A 46 -6.94 2.37 -10.87
N PHE A 47 -5.70 2.08 -10.46
CA PHE A 47 -4.60 1.88 -11.41
C PHE A 47 -4.82 0.64 -12.29
N ARG A 48 -5.23 -0.51 -11.73
CA ARG A 48 -5.59 -1.71 -12.52
C ARG A 48 -6.79 -1.46 -13.42
N LYS A 49 -7.75 -0.62 -13.03
CA LYS A 49 -8.91 -0.25 -13.86
C LYS A 49 -8.52 0.67 -15.02
N ALA A 50 -7.68 1.67 -14.77
CA ALA A 50 -7.10 2.52 -15.81
C ALA A 50 -6.21 1.72 -16.77
N ALA A 51 -5.35 0.83 -16.25
CA ALA A 51 -4.53 -0.07 -17.06
C ALA A 51 -5.40 -1.03 -17.90
N ARG A 52 -6.46 -1.61 -17.33
CA ARG A 52 -7.44 -2.42 -18.08
C ARG A 52 -8.16 -1.62 -19.15
N TYR A 53 -8.52 -0.37 -18.89
CA TYR A 53 -9.14 0.52 -19.87
C TYR A 53 -8.20 0.83 -21.05
N VAL A 54 -6.94 1.16 -20.76
CA VAL A 54 -5.92 1.44 -21.78
C VAL A 54 -5.59 0.19 -22.60
N LEU A 55 -5.41 -0.96 -21.96
CA LEU A 55 -5.18 -2.24 -22.65
C LEU A 55 -6.37 -2.66 -23.52
N LYS A 56 -7.61 -2.45 -23.03
CA LYS A 56 -8.82 -2.69 -23.83
C LYS A 56 -8.90 -1.77 -25.05
N LYS A 57 -8.60 -0.48 -24.89
CA LYS A 57 -8.58 0.49 -25.99
C LYS A 57 -7.50 0.19 -27.02
N ASN A 58 -6.31 -0.22 -26.58
CA ASN A 58 -5.22 -0.59 -27.49
C ASN A 58 -5.54 -1.89 -28.24
N ALA A 59 -6.16 -2.88 -27.59
CA ALA A 59 -6.61 -4.11 -28.26
C ALA A 59 -7.76 -3.87 -29.27
N GLU A 60 -8.54 -2.82 -29.13
CA GLU A 60 -9.53 -2.38 -30.13
C GLU A 60 -8.87 -1.66 -31.31
N LEU A 61 -7.79 -0.92 -31.09
CA LEU A 61 -7.01 -0.27 -32.16
C LEU A 61 -6.28 -1.29 -33.05
N TYR A 62 -5.64 -2.31 -32.46
CA TYR A 62 -4.99 -3.38 -33.22
C TYR A 62 -5.96 -4.23 -34.04
N ARG A 63 -7.23 -4.34 -33.64
CA ARG A 63 -8.28 -5.04 -34.41
C ARG A 63 -8.82 -4.27 -35.61
N ARG A 64 -8.54 -2.96 -35.72
CA ARG A 64 -9.00 -2.11 -36.84
C ARG A 64 -7.93 -1.89 -37.90
N LEU A 65 -6.71 -2.33 -37.64
CA LEU A 65 -5.56 -2.23 -38.55
C LEU A 65 -5.17 -3.59 -39.16
N GLY A 66 -6.02 -4.61 -39.01
CA GLY A 66 -5.92 -5.91 -39.69
C GLY A 66 -6.98 -6.03 -40.77
#